data_AF-A0A9N9NZX6-F1
#
_entry.id   AF-A0A9N9NZX6-F1
#
_cell.length_a   1.000
_cell.length_b   1.000
_cell.length_c   1.000
_cell.angle_alpha   90.00
_cell.angle_beta   90.00
_cell.angle_gamma   90.00
#
_symmetry.space_group_name_H-M   'P 1'
#
loop_
_entity.id
_entity.type
_entity.pdbx_description
1 polymer ?
#
loop_
_entity_poly.entity_id
_entity_poly.type
_entity_poly.pdbx_seq_one_letter_code
_entity_poly.pdbx_strand_id
1 'polypeptide(L)'
;RTGYIKSENIGKFFSKLEGSFQVRIYDSEHLISNLISNSRVVYTPAGEVDTGKTTSSILTDRKPNPLVEGDIDIRKLEQNIKNISPSKTFERKRIYNMIYQEAMLSTERDVLGNEKGISFTNMLLLLAHYKLVNDEKCLTINEYIKRANKLEQVKDSVSRDRVRSLLRTIYWRRKFKAIRENRRSKVES
;
A
#
# COMPACT_ATOMS: atom_id res chain seq x y z
N ARG A 1 8.68 20.71 20.09
CA ARG A 1 8.13 19.73 19.13
C ARG A 1 7.47 20.51 18.01
N THR A 2 7.98 20.47 16.78
CA THR A 2 7.36 21.16 15.65
C THR A 2 6.13 20.37 15.19
N GLY A 3 4.96 21.00 15.13
CA GLY A 3 3.69 20.37 14.71
C GLY A 3 3.61 20.09 13.20
N TYR A 4 4.75 19.83 12.54
CA TYR A 4 4.88 19.73 11.10
C TYR A 4 5.42 18.37 10.68
N ILE A 5 4.91 17.85 9.56
CA ILE A 5 5.31 16.60 8.95
C ILE A 5 6.05 16.92 7.64
N LYS A 6 7.35 16.62 7.60
CA LYS A 6 8.15 16.75 6.37
C LYS A 6 7.63 15.83 5.27
N SER A 7 7.78 16.25 4.02
CA SER A 7 7.36 15.53 2.80
C SER A 7 7.83 14.06 2.80
N GLU A 8 9.11 13.83 3.14
CA GLU A 8 9.75 12.51 3.21
C GLU A 8 9.13 11.57 4.25
N ASN A 9 8.56 12.14 5.31
CA ASN A 9 8.01 11.39 6.43
C ASN A 9 6.51 11.09 6.28
N ILE A 10 5.84 11.59 5.24
CA ILE A 10 4.41 11.37 5.04
C ILE A 10 4.08 9.88 4.87
N GLY A 11 4.90 9.14 4.10
CA GLY A 11 4.70 7.69 3.96
C GLY A 11 4.83 6.94 5.28
N LYS A 12 5.82 7.30 6.11
CA LYS A 12 6.02 6.75 7.46
C LYS A 12 4.91 7.15 8.43
N PHE A 13 4.30 8.31 8.21
CA PHE A 13 3.16 8.77 9.00
C PHE A 13 1.92 7.92 8.70
N PHE A 14 1.59 7.70 7.43
CA PHE A 14 0.47 6.83 7.03
C PHE A 14 0.61 5.40 7.56
N SER A 15 1.83 4.87 7.62
CA SER A 15 2.09 3.56 8.20
C SER A 15 1.98 3.49 9.73
N LYS A 16 1.72 4.60 10.41
CA LYS A 16 1.43 4.62 11.87
C LYS A 16 -0.05 4.84 12.17
N LEU A 17 -0.85 5.17 11.15
CA LEU A 17 -2.29 5.36 11.33
C LEU A 17 -3.00 4.02 11.43
N GLU A 18 -3.88 3.93 12.42
CA GLU A 18 -4.71 2.76 12.71
C GLU A 18 -6.17 3.18 12.95
N GLY A 19 -7.07 2.19 12.98
CA GLY A 19 -8.51 2.42 13.14
C GLY A 19 -9.14 3.15 11.94
N SER A 20 -10.04 4.09 12.22
CA SER A 20 -10.82 4.82 11.20
C SER A 20 -9.97 5.68 10.27
N PHE A 21 -8.78 6.10 10.73
CA PHE A 21 -7.84 6.91 9.94
C PHE A 21 -6.78 6.09 9.20
N GLN A 22 -6.91 4.76 9.14
CA GLN A 22 -5.93 3.93 8.46
C GLN A 22 -5.85 4.25 6.95
N VAL A 23 -4.64 4.55 6.49
CA VAL A 23 -4.31 4.83 5.08
C VAL A 23 -3.27 3.84 4.60
N ARG A 24 -3.73 2.68 4.12
CA ARG A 24 -2.90 1.60 3.58
C ARG A 24 -3.56 0.97 2.36
N ILE A 25 -2.74 0.41 1.49
CA ILE A 25 -3.21 -0.30 0.28
C ILE A 25 -3.74 -1.69 0.65
N TYR A 26 -3.01 -2.39 1.53
CA TYR A 26 -3.35 -3.71 2.04
C TYR A 26 -3.85 -3.61 3.48
N ASP A 27 -4.82 -4.46 3.82
CA ASP A 27 -5.30 -4.62 5.19
C ASP A 27 -4.20 -5.20 6.08
N SER A 28 -4.33 -5.04 7.40
CA SER A 28 -3.35 -5.53 8.38
C SER A 28 -3.09 -7.03 8.21
N GLU A 29 -4.12 -7.83 7.95
CA GLU A 29 -4.03 -9.27 7.72
C GLU A 29 -3.20 -9.64 6.47
N HIS A 30 -3.18 -8.76 5.48
CA HIS A 30 -2.52 -8.95 4.19
C HIS A 30 -1.18 -8.22 4.09
N LEU A 31 -0.65 -7.69 5.20
CA LEU A 31 0.72 -7.20 5.25
C LEU A 31 1.69 -8.36 5.10
N ILE A 32 2.82 -8.16 4.42
CA ILE A 32 3.79 -9.22 4.13
C ILE A 32 4.22 -9.98 5.39
N SER A 33 4.51 -9.27 6.48
CA SER A 33 4.88 -9.89 7.76
C SER A 33 3.78 -10.78 8.34
N ASN A 34 2.52 -10.34 8.25
CA ASN A 34 1.37 -11.08 8.75
C ASN A 34 0.99 -12.23 7.81
N LEU A 35 1.11 -12.03 6.50
CA LEU A 35 0.90 -13.04 5.48
C LEU A 35 1.90 -14.19 5.65
N ILE A 36 3.17 -13.88 5.90
CA ILE A 36 4.21 -14.87 6.21
C ILE A 36 3.87 -15.58 7.51
N SER A 37 3.55 -14.85 8.58
CA SER A 37 3.21 -15.44 9.89
C SER A 37 2.00 -16.38 9.80
N ASN A 38 0.97 -16.00 9.05
CA ASN A 38 -0.22 -16.80 8.82
C ASN A 38 0.05 -18.03 7.93
N SER A 39 1.10 -17.98 7.10
CA SER A 39 1.46 -19.06 6.17
C SER A 39 2.55 -19.98 6.71
N ARG A 40 3.05 -19.77 7.94
CA ARG A 40 3.99 -20.67 8.59
C ARG A 40 3.32 -22.00 8.96
N VAL A 41 4.08 -23.08 8.80
CA VAL A 41 3.70 -24.42 9.27
C VAL A 41 3.83 -24.45 10.78
N VAL A 42 2.73 -24.73 11.49
CA VAL A 42 2.80 -25.06 12.91
C VAL A 42 3.13 -26.54 12.99
N TYR A 43 4.39 -26.88 13.26
CA TYR A 43 4.72 -28.23 13.71
C TYR A 43 4.21 -28.34 15.15
N THR A 44 3.02 -28.90 15.36
CA THR A 44 2.64 -29.35 16.69
C THR A 44 3.49 -30.57 17.00
N PRO A 45 4.41 -30.53 17.98
CA PRO A 45 5.08 -31.74 18.43
C PRO A 45 4.00 -32.68 18.96
N ALA A 46 4.05 -33.93 18.52
CA ALA A 46 3.12 -34.97 18.93
C ALA A 46 3.12 -35.09 20.45
N GLY A 47 2.02 -34.69 21.11
CA GLY A 47 1.85 -34.84 22.54
C GLY A 47 0.90 -33.83 23.17
N GLU A 48 -0.36 -33.81 22.75
CA GLU A 48 -1.51 -33.79 23.68
C GLU A 48 -2.80 -33.88 22.87
N VAL A 49 -3.56 -34.93 23.18
CA VAL A 49 -4.89 -35.19 22.66
C VAL A 49 -5.83 -34.27 23.40
N ASP A 50 -6.49 -33.34 22.70
CA ASP A 50 -7.73 -32.77 23.19
C ASP A 50 -8.82 -32.81 22.11
N THR A 51 -9.78 -33.67 22.40
CA THR A 51 -11.04 -33.93 21.71
C THR A 51 -11.88 -32.66 21.59
N GLY A 52 -12.03 -32.13 20.37
CA GLY A 52 -13.04 -31.10 20.13
C GLY A 52 -12.94 -30.33 18.84
N LYS A 53 -13.38 -30.95 17.72
CA LYS A 53 -13.85 -30.28 16.50
C LYS A 53 -12.89 -29.27 15.84
N THR A 54 -12.09 -29.74 14.88
CA THR A 54 -11.99 -29.06 13.57
C THR A 54 -11.39 -30.01 12.54
N THR A 55 -11.94 -30.00 11.34
CA THR A 55 -11.46 -30.74 10.16
C THR A 55 -10.07 -30.25 9.75
N SER A 56 -9.01 -30.74 10.38
CA SER A 56 -7.64 -30.57 9.94
C SER A 56 -7.11 -31.91 9.42
N SER A 57 -6.57 -31.84 8.21
CA SER A 57 -5.91 -32.91 7.47
C SER A 57 -4.98 -33.74 8.37
N ILE A 58 -5.45 -34.91 8.77
CA ILE A 58 -4.66 -35.94 9.45
C ILE A 58 -3.48 -36.31 8.52
N LEU A 59 -2.28 -36.12 9.04
CA LEU A 59 -1.02 -36.42 8.38
C LEU A 59 -0.82 -37.93 8.31
N THR A 60 -0.71 -38.46 7.10
CA THR A 60 -0.07 -39.76 6.87
C THR A 60 1.34 -39.51 6.36
N ASP A 61 2.32 -40.20 6.94
CA ASP A 61 3.68 -40.39 6.44
C ASP A 61 3.74 -40.40 4.90
N ARG A 62 4.20 -39.31 4.27
CA ARG A 62 4.42 -39.25 2.82
C ARG A 62 5.21 -38.02 2.40
N LYS A 63 6.53 -38.22 2.25
CA LYS A 63 7.51 -37.43 1.47
C LYS A 63 7.63 -35.95 1.87
N PRO A 64 8.84 -35.33 1.77
CA PRO A 64 8.92 -33.88 1.86
C PRO A 64 8.01 -33.31 0.74
N ASN A 65 6.96 -32.59 1.13
CA ASN A 65 6.15 -31.86 0.16
C ASN A 65 7.11 -30.93 -0.61
N PRO A 66 7.21 -31.00 -1.95
CA PRO A 66 8.14 -30.18 -2.75
C PRO A 66 7.76 -28.68 -2.79
N LEU A 67 6.87 -28.25 -1.89
CA LEU A 67 6.23 -26.94 -1.83
C LEU A 67 6.44 -26.27 -0.46
N VAL A 68 7.42 -26.73 0.30
CA VAL A 68 7.84 -26.10 1.57
C VAL A 68 9.25 -25.60 1.35
N GLU A 69 9.38 -24.29 1.14
CA GLU A 69 10.68 -23.61 1.05
C GLU A 69 10.93 -22.96 2.42
N GLY A 70 11.71 -23.63 3.27
CA GLY A 70 11.90 -23.23 4.68
C GLY A 70 10.70 -23.53 5.57
N ASP A 71 10.28 -22.57 6.41
CA ASP A 71 9.16 -22.73 7.38
C ASP A 71 7.79 -22.31 6.80
N ILE A 72 7.70 -22.04 5.50
CA ILE A 72 6.52 -21.45 4.86
C ILE A 72 5.81 -22.48 4.00
N ASP A 73 4.50 -22.67 4.24
CA ASP A 73 3.64 -23.47 3.39
C ASP A 73 3.15 -22.62 2.21
N ILE A 74 3.62 -22.97 1.01
CA ILE A 74 3.26 -22.26 -0.23
C ILE A 74 1.77 -22.40 -0.53
N ARG A 75 1.12 -23.51 -0.16
CA ARG A 75 -0.33 -23.71 -0.43
C ARG A 75 -1.18 -22.81 0.45
N LYS A 76 -0.81 -22.70 1.73
CA LYS A 76 -1.47 -21.79 2.68
C LYS A 76 -1.26 -20.34 2.27
N LEU A 77 -0.06 -19.99 1.81
CA LEU A 77 0.23 -18.68 1.25
C LEU A 77 -0.62 -18.37 0.02
N GLU A 78 -0.76 -19.32 -0.91
CA GLU A 78 -1.59 -19.16 -2.10
C GLU A 78 -3.06 -18.92 -1.73
N GLN A 79 -3.59 -19.68 -0.77
CA GLN A 79 -4.96 -19.47 -0.26
C GLN A 79 -5.12 -18.07 0.34
N ASN A 80 -4.16 -17.63 1.17
CA ASN A 80 -4.19 -16.31 1.77
C ASN A 80 -4.12 -15.17 0.73
N ILE A 81 -3.31 -15.34 -0.32
CA ILE A 81 -3.22 -14.37 -1.42
C ILE A 81 -4.51 -14.34 -2.24
N LYS A 82 -5.12 -15.51 -2.50
CA LYS A 82 -6.42 -15.60 -3.21
C LYS A 82 -7.55 -14.88 -2.49
N ASN A 83 -7.49 -14.80 -1.16
CA ASN A 83 -8.47 -14.08 -0.36
C ASN A 83 -8.39 -12.55 -0.51
N ILE A 84 -7.31 -12.01 -1.10
CA ILE A 84 -7.15 -10.56 -1.30
C ILE A 84 -8.07 -10.10 -2.44
N SER A 85 -9.11 -9.34 -2.10
CA SER A 85 -9.99 -8.77 -3.11
C SER A 85 -9.27 -7.68 -3.93
N PRO A 86 -9.21 -7.79 -5.27
CA PRO A 86 -8.54 -6.80 -6.11
C PRO A 86 -9.27 -5.45 -6.08
N SER A 87 -10.61 -5.44 -6.11
CA SER A 87 -11.41 -4.21 -6.17
C SER A 87 -11.16 -3.29 -4.98
N LYS A 88 -11.16 -3.83 -3.75
CA LYS A 88 -10.87 -3.05 -2.53
C LYS A 88 -9.42 -2.54 -2.53
N THR A 89 -8.48 -3.35 -3.01
CA THR A 89 -7.07 -2.94 -3.12
C THR A 89 -6.89 -1.78 -4.09
N PHE A 90 -7.58 -1.80 -5.23
CA PHE A 90 -7.56 -0.70 -6.20
C PHE A 90 -8.16 0.59 -5.62
N GLU A 91 -9.29 0.48 -4.93
CA GLU A 91 -9.94 1.61 -4.27
C GLU A 91 -9.04 2.23 -3.19
N ARG A 92 -8.47 1.40 -2.31
CA ARG A 92 -7.52 1.84 -1.28
C ARG A 92 -6.28 2.49 -1.88
N LYS A 93 -5.74 1.92 -2.97
CA LYS A 93 -4.61 2.51 -3.69
C LYS A 93 -4.97 3.86 -4.30
N ARG A 94 -6.18 4.01 -4.85
CA ARG A 94 -6.67 5.29 -5.38
C ARG A 94 -6.75 6.34 -4.26
N ILE A 95 -7.38 5.99 -3.14
CA ILE A 95 -7.51 6.88 -1.98
C ILE A 95 -6.13 7.26 -1.43
N TYR A 96 -5.23 6.28 -1.26
CA TYR A 96 -3.85 6.51 -0.82
C TYR A 96 -3.14 7.52 -1.73
N ASN A 97 -3.20 7.33 -3.05
CA ASN A 97 -2.56 8.24 -4.00
C ASN A 97 -3.15 9.65 -3.95
N MET A 98 -4.47 9.78 -3.80
CA MET A 98 -5.13 11.08 -3.68
C MET A 98 -4.70 11.81 -2.39
N ILE A 99 -4.78 11.14 -1.24
CA ILE A 99 -4.36 11.68 0.06
C ILE A 99 -2.88 12.09 0.01
N TYR A 100 -2.02 11.25 -0.55
CA TYR A 100 -0.59 11.54 -0.66
C TYR A 100 -0.33 12.78 -1.52
N GLN A 101 -0.92 12.85 -2.73
CA GLN A 101 -0.73 14.00 -3.62
C GLN A 101 -1.32 15.27 -3.02
N GLU A 102 -2.47 15.20 -2.36
CA GLU A 102 -3.04 16.37 -1.70
C GLU A 102 -2.19 16.84 -0.50
N ALA A 103 -1.61 15.92 0.26
CA ALA A 103 -0.68 16.27 1.33
C ALA A 103 0.60 16.93 0.80
N MET A 104 1.12 16.46 -0.35
CA MET A 104 2.25 17.10 -1.04
C MET A 104 1.89 18.51 -1.54
N LEU A 105 0.73 18.70 -2.15
CA LEU A 105 0.27 20.02 -2.60
C LEU A 105 -0.01 20.99 -1.46
N SER A 106 -0.40 20.47 -0.29
CA SER A 106 -0.69 21.27 0.92
C SER A 106 0.56 21.54 1.78
N THR A 107 1.75 21.16 1.30
CA THR A 107 3.00 21.38 2.02
C THR A 107 3.37 22.87 2.01
N GLU A 108 3.63 23.42 3.19
CA GLU A 108 4.04 24.80 3.38
C GLU A 108 5.54 24.95 3.07
N ARG A 109 5.91 26.04 2.40
CA ARG A 109 7.29 26.49 2.26
C ARG A 109 7.57 27.55 3.31
N ASP A 110 8.72 27.45 3.94
CA ASP A 110 9.15 28.42 4.94
C ASP A 110 9.60 29.74 4.28
N VAL A 111 9.77 30.79 5.08
CA VAL A 111 10.19 32.15 4.62
C VAL A 111 11.51 32.13 3.86
N LEU A 112 12.38 31.14 4.15
CA LEU A 112 13.68 30.91 3.51
C LEU A 112 13.59 30.00 2.26
N GLY A 113 12.39 29.63 1.81
CA GLY A 113 12.17 28.73 0.67
C GLY A 113 12.37 27.24 0.98
N ASN A 114 12.69 26.88 2.22
CA ASN A 114 12.88 25.50 2.65
C ASN A 114 11.54 24.77 2.84
N GLU A 115 11.52 23.45 2.61
CA GLU A 115 10.33 22.63 2.86
C GLU A 115 10.05 22.51 4.35
N LYS A 116 9.01 23.21 4.84
CA LYS A 116 8.55 23.13 6.23
C LYS A 116 7.74 21.86 6.47
N GLY A 117 7.03 21.39 5.44
CA GLY A 117 6.14 20.24 5.51
C GLY A 117 4.67 20.65 5.67
N ILE A 118 3.80 19.69 5.91
CA ILE A 118 2.39 19.91 6.21
C ILE A 118 2.17 20.01 7.72
N SER A 119 1.35 20.95 8.19
CA SER A 119 0.93 20.97 9.59
C SER A 119 0.17 19.69 9.95
N PHE A 120 0.41 19.14 11.14
CA PHE A 120 -0.29 17.96 11.65
C PHE A 120 -1.81 18.18 11.69
N THR A 121 -2.27 19.38 12.03
CA THR A 121 -3.70 19.73 12.01
C THR A 121 -4.28 19.68 10.60
N ASN A 122 -3.56 20.22 9.61
CA ASN A 122 -3.97 20.18 8.21
C ASN A 122 -4.00 18.74 7.68
N MET A 123 -3.03 17.92 8.08
CA MET A 123 -3.03 16.48 7.75
C MET A 123 -4.24 15.76 8.34
N LEU A 124 -4.60 16.05 9.59
CA LEU A 124 -5.77 15.42 10.23
C LEU A 124 -7.09 15.86 9.58
N LEU A 125 -7.22 17.15 9.26
CA LEU A 125 -8.39 17.68 8.55
C LEU A 125 -8.53 17.02 7.18
N LEU A 126 -7.43 16.89 6.44
CA LEU A 126 -7.39 16.20 5.17
C LEU A 126 -7.87 14.75 5.30
N LEU A 127 -7.38 14.01 6.29
CA LEU A 127 -7.83 12.64 6.53
C LEU A 127 -9.32 12.56 6.88
N ALA A 128 -9.83 13.49 7.68
CA ALA A 128 -11.24 13.55 8.04
C ALA A 128 -12.14 13.74 6.80
N HIS A 129 -11.77 14.64 5.88
CA HIS A 129 -12.51 14.83 4.63
C HIS A 129 -12.54 13.59 3.73
N TYR A 130 -11.50 12.76 3.75
CA TYR A 130 -11.48 11.54 2.93
C TYR A 130 -12.14 10.32 3.58
N LYS A 131 -12.14 10.24 4.92
CA LYS A 131 -12.49 9.01 5.65
C LYS A 131 -13.76 9.12 6.48
N LEU A 132 -14.11 10.30 6.98
CA LEU A 132 -15.18 10.48 7.96
C LEU A 132 -16.33 11.34 7.45
N VAL A 133 -16.03 12.38 6.68
CA VAL A 133 -17.00 13.39 6.27
C VAL A 133 -17.58 13.07 4.90
N ASN A 134 -18.89 13.24 4.75
CA ASN A 134 -19.52 13.30 3.45
C ASN A 134 -19.57 14.76 3.00
N ASP A 135 -18.74 15.13 2.02
CA ASP A 135 -18.55 16.52 1.64
C ASP A 135 -19.84 17.19 1.13
N GLU A 136 -20.79 16.44 0.55
CA GLU A 136 -22.05 16.98 0.01
C GLU A 136 -23.04 17.40 1.10
N LYS A 137 -23.01 16.72 2.25
CA LYS A 137 -23.98 16.93 3.35
C LYS A 137 -23.45 17.84 4.45
N CYS A 138 -22.13 17.97 4.55
CA CYS A 138 -21.48 18.57 5.71
C CYS A 138 -20.84 19.93 5.42
N LEU A 139 -20.62 20.31 4.16
CA LEU A 139 -19.98 21.59 3.82
C LEU A 139 -21.01 22.62 3.34
N THR A 140 -20.74 23.88 3.64
CA THR A 140 -21.45 25.00 3.00
C THR A 140 -21.11 25.06 1.51
N ILE A 141 -21.97 25.66 0.69
CA ILE A 141 -21.78 25.73 -0.77
C ILE A 141 -20.40 26.30 -1.14
N ASN A 142 -19.97 27.36 -0.45
CA ASN A 142 -18.68 28.00 -0.71
C ASN A 142 -17.48 27.09 -0.37
N GLU A 143 -17.56 26.36 0.74
CA GLU A 143 -16.52 25.41 1.14
C GLU A 143 -16.50 24.20 0.21
N TYR A 144 -17.67 23.72 -0.21
CA TYR A 144 -17.80 22.63 -1.17
C TYR A 144 -17.14 22.98 -2.51
N ILE A 145 -17.38 24.18 -3.04
CA ILE A 145 -16.73 24.63 -4.29
C ILE A 145 -15.20 24.71 -4.13
N LYS A 146 -14.72 25.28 -3.02
CA LYS A 146 -13.26 25.33 -2.74
C LYS A 146 -12.66 23.92 -2.66
N ARG A 147 -13.35 23.00 -2.00
CA ARG A 147 -12.96 21.59 -1.86
C ARG A 147 -12.94 20.89 -3.22
N ALA A 148 -13.97 21.09 -4.04
CA ALA A 148 -14.08 20.51 -5.37
C ALA A 148 -12.92 20.95 -6.29
N ASN A 149 -12.61 22.26 -6.31
CA ASN A 149 -11.49 22.81 -7.08
C ASN A 149 -10.14 22.23 -6.62
N LYS A 150 -9.93 22.07 -5.31
CA LYS A 150 -8.72 21.45 -4.79
C LYS A 150 -8.62 19.99 -5.21
N LEU A 151 -9.73 19.25 -5.17
CA LEU A 151 -9.79 17.84 -5.55
C LEU A 151 -9.53 17.63 -7.05
N GLU A 152 -9.92 18.58 -7.90
CA GLU A 152 -9.56 18.60 -9.31
C GLU A 152 -8.03 18.74 -9.52
N GLN A 153 -7.39 19.70 -8.85
CA GLN A 153 -5.93 19.86 -8.90
C GLN A 153 -5.18 18.61 -8.40
N VAL A 154 -5.73 17.92 -7.39
CA VAL A 154 -5.19 16.66 -6.90
C VAL A 154 -5.30 15.56 -7.96
N LYS A 155 -6.45 15.44 -8.64
CA LYS A 155 -6.65 14.48 -9.73
C LYS A 155 -5.64 14.69 -10.86
N ASP A 156 -5.39 15.94 -11.22
CA ASP A 156 -4.41 16.29 -12.25
C ASP A 156 -2.98 15.95 -11.82
N SER A 157 -2.65 16.16 -10.54
CA SER A 157 -1.36 15.79 -10.00
C SER A 157 -1.15 14.27 -10.00
N VAL A 158 -2.20 13.50 -9.64
CA VAL A 158 -2.19 12.03 -9.71
C VAL A 158 -2.06 11.54 -11.16
N SER A 159 -2.76 12.17 -12.11
CA SER A 159 -2.71 11.78 -13.52
C SER A 159 -1.32 12.05 -14.11
N ARG A 160 -0.72 13.20 -13.78
CA ARG A 160 0.65 13.57 -14.16
C ARG A 160 1.68 12.58 -13.63
N ASP A 161 1.59 12.21 -12.35
CA ASP A 161 2.49 11.22 -11.75
C ASP A 161 2.35 9.84 -12.40
N ARG A 162 1.12 9.44 -12.75
CA ARG A 162 0.87 8.20 -13.49
C ARG A 162 1.53 8.23 -14.87
N VAL A 163 1.37 9.30 -15.64
CA VAL A 163 2.01 9.45 -16.96
C VAL A 163 3.53 9.43 -16.82
N ARG A 164 4.10 10.15 -15.85
CA ARG A 164 5.54 10.13 -15.57
C ARG A 164 6.05 8.72 -15.28
N SER A 165 5.32 7.96 -14.46
CA SER A 165 5.65 6.58 -14.12
C SER A 165 5.58 5.64 -15.33
N LEU A 166 4.60 5.82 -16.21
CA LEU A 166 4.48 5.06 -17.46
C LEU A 166 5.63 5.35 -18.41
N LEU A 167 5.97 6.63 -18.63
CA LEU A 167 7.09 7.03 -19.48
C LEU A 167 8.42 6.47 -18.97
N ARG A 168 8.64 6.54 -17.65
CA ARG A 168 9.81 5.91 -17.00
C ARG A 168 9.85 4.41 -17.26
N THR A 169 8.72 3.72 -17.14
CA THR A 169 8.63 2.27 -17.41
C THR A 169 8.98 1.95 -18.86
N ILE A 170 8.45 2.71 -19.83
CA ILE A 170 8.75 2.54 -21.26
C ILE A 170 10.24 2.76 -21.53
N TYR A 171 10.82 3.83 -20.97
CA TYR A 171 12.25 4.13 -21.10
C TYR A 171 13.12 2.97 -20.60
N TRP A 172 12.88 2.50 -19.38
CA TRP A 172 13.66 1.39 -18.80
C TRP A 172 13.44 0.08 -19.55
N ARG A 173 12.22 -0.20 -20.03
CA ARG A 173 11.93 -1.37 -20.86
C ARG A 173 12.73 -1.37 -22.16
N ARG A 174 12.82 -0.21 -22.84
CA ARG A 174 13.63 -0.06 -24.06
C ARG A 174 15.11 -0.28 -23.77
N LYS A 175 15.64 0.37 -22.72
CA LYS A 175 17.04 0.21 -22.30
C LYS A 175 17.38 -1.25 -21.94
N PHE A 176 16.49 -1.93 -21.22
CA PHE A 176 16.66 -3.34 -20.86
C PHE A 176 16.71 -4.25 -22.08
N LYS A 177 15.82 -4.05 -23.07
CA LYS A 177 15.84 -4.82 -24.32
C LYS A 177 17.15 -4.64 -25.08
N ALA A 178 17.62 -3.40 -25.25
CA ALA A 178 18.88 -3.10 -25.94
C ALA A 178 20.09 -3.77 -25.24
N ILE A 179 20.13 -3.73 -23.90
CA ILE A 179 21.18 -4.42 -23.14
C ILE A 179 21.11 -5.94 -23.37
N ARG A 180 19.91 -6.53 -23.41
CA ARG A 180 19.73 -7.97 -23.60
C ARG A 180 20.16 -8.43 -25.00
N GLU A 181 19.87 -7.63 -26.01
CA GLU A 181 20.26 -7.88 -27.40
C GLU A 181 21.78 -7.80 -27.58
N ASN A 182 22.43 -6.76 -27.02
CA ASN A 182 23.89 -6.64 -27.03
C ASN A 182 24.60 -7.78 -26.28
N ARG A 183 23.97 -8.35 -25.24
CA ARG A 183 24.52 -9.54 -24.57
C ARG A 183 24.40 -10.79 -25.44
N ARG A 184 23.32 -10.93 -26.19
CA ARG A 184 23.11 -12.08 -27.06
C ARG A 184 24.08 -12.07 -28.24
N SER A 185 24.26 -10.92 -28.90
CA SER A 185 25.22 -10.79 -30.01
C SER A 185 26.67 -11.04 -29.58
N LYS A 186 27.05 -10.64 -28.36
CA LYS A 186 28.37 -10.93 -27.76
C LYS A 186 28.60 -12.39 -27.38
N VAL A 187 27.55 -13.19 -27.21
CA VAL A 187 27.67 -14.64 -26.93
C VAL A 187 27.71 -15.44 -28.23
N GLU A 188 27.14 -14.89 -29.30
CA GLU A 188 27.14 -15.48 -30.65
C GLU A 188 28.37 -15.10 -31.49
N SER A 189 29.23 -14.17 -31.01
CA SER A 189 30.52 -13.78 -31.60
C SER A 189 31.68 -14.35 -30.78
#